data_AF-A0A8S3HXH9-F1
#
_entry.id   AF-A0A8S3HXH9-F1
#
_cell.length_a   1.000
_cell.length_b   1.000
_cell.length_c   1.000
_cell.angle_alpha   90.00
_cell.angle_beta   90.00
_cell.angle_gamma   90.00
#
_symmetry.space_group_name_H-M   'P 1'
#
loop_
_entity.id
_entity.type
_entity.pdbx_description
1 polymer ?
#
loop_
_entity_poly.entity_id
_entity_poly.type
_entity_poly.pdbx_seq_one_letter_code
_entity_poly.pdbx_strand_id
1 'polypeptide(L)'
;ITMMKKLDYVNLPGIVNDQPDCFETPDYPNNEQFHDVGHDHSDAVNQFDINAKEVHDTFNGKYLNGKVANFSDSSVKARGYVQHGIYQNHAENESETPIERYKRLMAELQELEEEFNKVSKESLNKEESENLNTLVQHIQQLQEHTSKVYGAKFLLNERDTRLV
;
A
#
# COMPACT_ATOMS: atom_id res chain seq x y z
N ILE A 1 -16.26 -0.19 62.95
CA ILE A 1 -17.59 0.28 62.49
C ILE A 1 -18.48 0.31 63.71
N THR A 2 -18.91 1.52 64.09
CA THR A 2 -19.74 1.82 65.26
C THR A 2 -21.00 0.96 65.25
N MET A 3 -21.24 0.19 66.33
CA MET A 3 -22.55 -0.43 66.54
C MET A 3 -23.58 0.69 66.77
N MET A 4 -24.26 1.11 65.70
CA MET A 4 -25.43 1.97 65.80
C MET A 4 -26.47 1.27 66.67
N LYS A 5 -27.02 2.02 67.62
CA LYS A 5 -27.91 1.51 68.67
C LYS A 5 -29.17 0.91 68.06
N LYS A 6 -29.26 -0.42 68.05
CA LYS A 6 -30.52 -1.16 67.78
C LYS A 6 -31.66 -0.76 68.74
N LEU A 7 -31.32 -0.14 69.87
CA LEU A 7 -32.23 0.22 70.96
C LEU A 7 -33.31 1.25 70.58
N ASP A 8 -33.03 2.12 69.61
CA ASP A 8 -33.92 3.26 69.29
C ASP A 8 -35.18 2.85 68.51
N TYR A 9 -35.24 1.61 67.99
CA TYR A 9 -36.31 1.13 67.11
C TYR A 9 -37.12 -0.06 67.67
N VAL A 10 -36.81 -0.52 68.89
CA VAL A 10 -37.31 -1.78 69.48
C VAL A 10 -38.84 -1.80 69.72
N ASN A 11 -39.48 -0.63 69.86
CA ASN A 11 -40.89 -0.53 70.24
C ASN A 11 -41.76 0.21 69.21
N LEU A 12 -41.28 0.42 67.98
CA LEU A 12 -42.08 1.05 66.95
C LEU A 12 -42.92 0.00 66.20
N PRO A 13 -44.24 0.23 66.03
CA PRO A 13 -45.07 -0.63 65.21
C PRO A 13 -44.66 -0.51 63.73
N GLY A 14 -44.54 -1.65 63.04
CA GLY A 14 -44.24 -1.71 61.60
C GLY A 14 -42.76 -1.85 61.23
N ILE A 15 -41.85 -1.96 62.20
CA ILE A 15 -40.44 -2.26 61.93
C ILE A 15 -40.22 -3.79 61.96
N VAL A 16 -39.63 -4.33 60.90
CA VAL A 16 -39.36 -5.76 60.76
C VAL A 16 -37.91 -6.03 61.17
N ASN A 17 -37.72 -6.74 62.29
CA ASN A 17 -36.39 -6.97 62.88
C ASN A 17 -35.70 -8.27 62.40
N ASP A 18 -36.45 -9.13 61.70
CA ASP A 18 -36.03 -10.49 61.32
C ASP A 18 -35.76 -10.60 59.81
N GLN A 19 -35.37 -9.50 59.18
CA GLN A 19 -34.96 -9.46 57.78
C GLN A 19 -33.52 -8.99 57.67
N PRO A 20 -32.75 -9.54 56.71
CA PRO A 20 -31.41 -9.05 56.47
C PRO A 20 -31.45 -7.62 55.92
N ASP A 21 -30.53 -6.78 56.37
CA ASP A 21 -30.43 -5.40 55.88
C ASP A 21 -29.99 -5.34 54.40
N CYS A 22 -29.31 -6.38 53.91
CA CYS A 22 -28.83 -6.49 52.54
C CYS A 22 -29.33 -7.79 51.90
N PHE A 23 -29.89 -7.67 50.69
CA PHE A 23 -30.26 -8.78 49.83
C PHE A 23 -29.33 -8.78 48.62
N GLU A 24 -28.28 -9.56 48.69
CA GLU A 24 -27.29 -9.69 47.62
C GLU A 24 -27.50 -11.01 46.88
N THR A 25 -27.06 -11.05 45.62
CA THR A 25 -27.04 -12.30 44.86
C THR A 25 -25.88 -13.13 45.41
N PRO A 26 -26.05 -14.44 45.67
CA PRO A 26 -24.93 -15.26 46.12
C PRO A 26 -23.79 -15.20 45.10
N ASP A 27 -22.58 -14.95 45.60
CA ASP A 27 -21.37 -14.88 44.78
C ASP A 27 -21.08 -16.27 44.18
N TYR A 28 -21.58 -16.49 42.97
CA TYR A 28 -21.14 -17.61 42.16
C TYR A 28 -19.74 -17.31 41.66
N PRO A 29 -18.82 -18.30 41.67
CA PRO A 29 -17.53 -18.11 41.02
C PRO A 29 -17.80 -17.73 39.57
N ASN A 30 -17.33 -16.55 39.15
CA ASN A 30 -17.35 -16.19 37.74
C ASN A 30 -16.59 -17.30 37.00
N ASN A 31 -17.29 -18.04 36.16
CA ASN A 31 -16.70 -19.05 35.28
C ASN A 31 -15.90 -18.36 34.16
N GLU A 32 -14.95 -17.49 34.53
CA GLU A 32 -13.77 -17.21 33.70
C GLU A 32 -12.86 -18.44 33.75
N GLN A 33 -13.41 -19.60 33.36
CA GLN A 33 -12.56 -20.67 32.89
C GLN A 33 -11.86 -20.09 31.68
N PHE A 34 -10.53 -19.99 31.74
CA PHE A 34 -9.71 -19.87 30.54
C PHE A 34 -10.16 -20.99 29.61
N HIS A 35 -11.04 -20.68 28.67
CA HIS A 35 -11.23 -21.55 27.53
C HIS A 35 -9.89 -21.55 26.85
N ASP A 36 -9.17 -22.66 26.97
CA ASP A 36 -8.07 -22.96 26.09
C ASP A 36 -8.68 -22.95 24.68
N VAL A 37 -8.55 -21.82 23.98
CA VAL A 37 -8.98 -21.64 22.59
C VAL A 37 -7.99 -22.38 21.68
N GLY A 38 -7.53 -23.52 22.15
CA GLY A 38 -6.31 -24.18 21.78
C GLY A 38 -6.64 -25.46 21.06
N HIS A 39 -6.60 -25.36 19.74
CA HIS A 39 -6.58 -26.46 18.78
C HIS A 39 -7.93 -26.92 18.22
N ASP A 40 -8.03 -26.82 16.89
CA ASP A 40 -9.11 -27.40 16.10
C ASP A 40 -8.85 -28.90 15.95
N HIS A 41 -9.62 -29.71 16.67
CA HIS A 41 -9.56 -31.17 16.62
C HIS A 41 -10.54 -31.76 15.59
N SER A 42 -11.03 -30.97 14.64
CA SER A 42 -11.91 -31.48 13.58
C SER A 42 -11.15 -32.38 12.60
N ASP A 43 -11.80 -33.45 12.14
CA ASP A 43 -11.27 -34.34 11.09
C ASP A 43 -11.04 -33.64 9.73
N ALA A 44 -11.43 -32.36 9.62
CA ALA A 44 -11.22 -31.52 8.45
C ALA A 44 -9.81 -30.91 8.39
N VAL A 45 -9.08 -30.90 9.51
CA VAL A 45 -7.75 -30.28 9.62
C VAL A 45 -6.73 -31.33 10.06
N ASN A 46 -5.66 -31.48 9.28
CA ASN A 46 -4.53 -32.31 9.66
C ASN A 46 -3.53 -31.48 10.48
N GLN A 47 -3.32 -31.86 11.74
CA GLN A 47 -2.27 -31.30 12.59
C GLN A 47 -0.97 -32.09 12.38
N PHE A 48 0.13 -31.38 12.11
CA PHE A 48 1.46 -31.97 11.99
C PHE A 48 2.36 -31.51 13.12
N ASP A 49 3.00 -32.47 13.80
CA ASP A 49 4.03 -32.18 14.78
C ASP A 49 5.36 -31.91 14.05
N ILE A 50 5.76 -30.65 14.01
CA ILE A 50 6.98 -30.23 13.32
C ILE A 50 8.14 -30.35 14.29
N ASN A 51 9.05 -31.31 14.01
CA ASN A 51 10.31 -31.43 14.74
C ASN A 51 11.40 -30.57 14.07
N ALA A 52 11.83 -29.50 14.75
CA ALA A 52 12.83 -28.57 14.24
C ALA A 52 14.18 -29.24 13.89
N LYS A 53 14.57 -30.28 14.64
CA LYS A 53 15.83 -31.01 14.40
C LYS A 53 15.78 -31.78 13.08
N GLU A 54 14.68 -32.48 12.83
CA GLU A 54 14.49 -33.26 11.60
C GLU A 54 14.35 -32.36 10.37
N VAL A 55 13.64 -31.24 10.49
CA VAL A 55 13.52 -30.23 9.42
C VAL A 55 14.89 -29.66 9.08
N HIS A 56 15.69 -29.28 10.09
CA HIS A 56 17.03 -28.78 9.87
C HIS A 56 17.89 -29.78 9.09
N ASP A 57 17.94 -31.04 9.53
CA ASP A 57 18.72 -32.09 8.88
C ASP A 57 18.23 -32.35 7.44
N THR A 58 16.94 -32.19 7.17
CA THR A 58 16.33 -32.35 5.84
C THR A 58 16.72 -31.24 4.85
N PHE A 59 16.89 -30.00 5.33
CA PHE A 59 17.24 -28.85 4.49
C PHE A 59 18.74 -28.53 4.53
N ASN A 60 19.50 -29.16 5.42
CA ASN A 60 20.94 -28.99 5.51
C ASN A 60 21.62 -29.36 4.18
N GLY A 61 22.45 -28.46 3.66
CA GLY A 61 23.13 -28.62 2.38
C GLY A 61 22.27 -28.34 1.14
N LYS A 62 20.99 -27.98 1.28
CA LYS A 62 20.16 -27.50 0.16
C LYS A 62 20.26 -25.97 0.07
N TYR A 63 20.48 -25.46 -1.14
CA TYR A 63 20.62 -24.02 -1.40
C TYR A 63 19.70 -23.60 -2.55
N LEU A 64 19.18 -22.38 -2.47
CA LEU A 64 18.40 -21.75 -3.53
C LEU A 64 19.25 -20.69 -4.23
N ASN A 65 19.20 -20.66 -5.56
CA ASN A 65 19.87 -19.63 -6.35
C ASN A 65 18.93 -18.44 -6.55
N GLY A 66 19.12 -17.38 -5.75
CA GLY A 66 18.32 -16.16 -5.82
C GLY A 66 18.62 -15.23 -7.00
N LYS A 67 19.61 -15.55 -7.86
CA LYS A 67 20.01 -14.65 -8.97
C LYS A 67 18.93 -14.41 -10.02
N VAL A 68 17.93 -15.30 -10.10
CA VAL A 68 16.80 -15.21 -11.03
C VAL A 68 15.49 -14.86 -10.29
N ALA A 69 15.53 -14.69 -8.97
CA ALA A 69 14.37 -14.31 -8.19
C ALA A 69 14.09 -12.82 -8.41
N ASN A 70 13.11 -12.53 -9.27
CA ASN A 70 12.60 -11.19 -9.50
C ASN A 70 11.26 -11.03 -8.78
N PHE A 71 11.20 -10.12 -7.80
CA PHE A 71 9.97 -9.75 -7.08
C PHE A 71 9.30 -8.52 -7.68
N SER A 72 9.90 -7.90 -8.71
CA SER A 72 9.21 -6.92 -9.53
C SER A 72 8.09 -7.65 -10.26
N ASP A 73 6.84 -7.25 -10.01
CA ASP A 73 5.61 -7.78 -10.59
C ASP A 73 5.52 -7.45 -12.09
N SER A 74 6.49 -7.94 -12.85
CA SER A 74 6.62 -7.81 -14.30
C SER A 74 6.68 -9.20 -14.94
N SER A 75 6.03 -10.20 -14.34
CA SER A 75 5.70 -11.43 -15.05
C SER A 75 4.42 -11.22 -15.85
N VAL A 76 4.59 -10.81 -17.11
CA VAL A 76 3.61 -10.90 -18.22
C VAL A 76 2.16 -10.46 -17.92
N LYS A 77 1.89 -9.19 -18.24
CA LYS A 77 0.59 -8.59 -18.63
C LYS A 77 -0.61 -8.87 -17.72
N ALA A 78 -0.62 -8.28 -16.53
CA ALA A 78 -1.88 -7.77 -15.99
C ALA A 78 -2.35 -6.60 -16.88
N ARG A 79 -3.28 -6.86 -17.81
CA ARG A 79 -4.03 -5.78 -18.48
C ARG A 79 -5.04 -5.21 -17.48
N GLY A 80 -4.55 -4.41 -16.55
CA GLY A 80 -5.38 -3.53 -15.73
C GLY A 80 -5.58 -2.16 -16.40
N TYR A 81 -6.36 -1.30 -15.74
CA TYR A 81 -6.52 0.10 -16.13
C TYR A 81 -5.14 0.77 -16.24
N VAL A 82 -4.87 1.42 -17.37
CA VAL A 82 -3.69 2.27 -17.55
C VAL A 82 -3.83 3.41 -16.55
N GLN A 83 -3.16 3.29 -15.41
CA GLN A 83 -3.07 4.37 -14.45
C GLN A 83 -2.16 5.44 -15.07
N HIS A 84 -2.78 6.43 -15.70
CA HIS A 84 -2.11 7.70 -16.00
C HIS A 84 -1.90 8.37 -14.63
N GLY A 85 -0.79 8.07 -13.97
CA GLY A 85 -0.60 8.55 -12.62
C GLY A 85 0.79 8.29 -12.06
N ILE A 86 1.49 9.40 -11.87
CA ILE A 86 2.68 9.59 -11.04
C ILE A 86 3.97 9.08 -11.71
N TYR A 87 4.74 10.05 -12.23
CA TYR A 87 6.12 9.87 -12.63
C TYR A 87 6.88 9.19 -11.50
N GLN A 88 7.49 8.04 -11.80
CA GLN A 88 8.42 7.40 -10.89
C GLN A 88 9.66 8.29 -10.85
N ASN A 89 9.69 9.23 -9.92
CA ASN A 89 10.87 10.03 -9.63
C ASN A 89 11.93 9.05 -9.13
N HIS A 90 12.83 8.68 -10.02
CA HIS A 90 13.98 7.86 -9.66
C HIS A 90 14.79 8.64 -8.63
N ALA A 91 15.22 7.97 -7.56
CA ALA A 91 16.16 8.58 -6.63
C ALA A 91 17.46 8.95 -7.38
N GLU A 92 18.20 9.97 -6.92
CA GLU A 92 19.42 10.53 -7.56
C GLU A 92 20.49 9.50 -8.00
N ASN A 93 20.40 8.25 -7.54
CA ASN A 93 21.40 7.20 -7.79
C ASN A 93 20.86 5.96 -8.53
N GLU A 94 19.62 5.99 -9.05
CA GLU A 94 19.07 4.88 -9.84
C GLU A 94 19.17 5.15 -11.35
N SER A 95 19.64 4.16 -12.12
CA SER A 95 19.75 4.29 -13.57
C SER A 95 18.37 4.18 -14.23
N GLU A 96 17.86 5.28 -14.76
CA GLU A 96 16.61 5.31 -15.54
C GLU A 96 16.69 4.36 -16.75
N THR A 97 15.62 3.62 -17.01
CA THR A 97 15.50 2.91 -18.29
C THR A 97 15.32 3.91 -19.44
N PRO A 98 15.69 3.57 -20.69
CA PRO A 98 15.51 4.45 -21.84
C PRO A 98 14.05 4.90 -22.07
N ILE A 99 13.08 4.06 -21.70
CA ILE A 99 11.64 4.36 -21.85
C ILE A 99 11.16 5.33 -20.76
N GLU A 100 11.61 5.15 -19.52
CA GLU A 100 11.30 6.08 -18.43
C GLU A 100 11.91 7.44 -18.70
N ARG A 101 13.17 7.47 -19.15
CA ARG A 101 13.83 8.71 -19.58
C ARG A 101 13.06 9.42 -20.68
N TYR A 102 12.58 8.68 -21.69
CA TYR A 102 11.76 9.26 -22.75
C TYR A 102 10.49 9.89 -22.19
N LYS A 103 9.76 9.20 -21.30
CA LYS A 103 8.54 9.73 -20.68
C LYS A 103 8.81 10.98 -19.86
N ARG A 104 9.88 11.00 -19.06
CA ARG A 104 10.29 12.18 -18.29
C ARG A 104 10.61 13.36 -19.20
N LEU A 105 11.44 13.15 -20.23
CA LEU A 105 11.80 14.20 -21.18
C LEU A 105 10.58 14.76 -21.92
N MET A 106 9.62 13.93 -22.32
CA MET A 106 8.38 14.40 -22.96
C MET A 106 7.54 15.28 -22.02
N ALA A 107 7.51 14.96 -20.72
CA ALA A 107 6.84 15.78 -19.72
C ALA A 107 7.58 17.10 -19.48
N GLU A 108 8.91 17.07 -19.32
CA GLU A 108 9.74 18.27 -19.18
C GLU A 108 9.60 19.21 -20.38
N LEU A 109 9.52 18.67 -21.59
CA LEU A 109 9.26 19.46 -22.80
C LEU A 109 7.87 20.10 -22.82
N GLN A 110 6.86 19.42 -22.29
CA GLN A 110 5.51 19.97 -22.18
C GLN A 110 5.44 21.09 -21.13
N GLU A 111 6.08 20.90 -19.97
CA GLU A 111 6.18 21.93 -18.94
C GLU A 111 6.90 23.18 -19.48
N LEU A 112 8.00 22.98 -20.19
CA LEU A 112 8.75 24.07 -20.84
C LEU A 112 7.90 24.81 -21.89
N GLU A 113 7.08 24.08 -22.66
CA GLU A 113 6.14 24.69 -23.62
C GLU A 113 5.08 25.55 -22.89
N GLU A 114 4.55 25.07 -21.78
CA GLU A 114 3.57 25.80 -20.95
C GLU A 114 4.19 27.07 -20.36
N GLU A 115 5.43 27.00 -19.86
CA GLU A 115 6.17 28.15 -19.35
C GLU A 115 6.39 29.21 -20.42
N PHE A 116 6.88 28.84 -21.60
CA PHE A 116 7.08 29.79 -22.69
C PHE A 116 5.78 30.42 -23.17
N ASN A 117 4.70 29.64 -23.24
CA ASN A 117 3.37 30.17 -23.59
C ASN A 117 2.84 31.16 -22.54
N LYS A 118 3.16 30.94 -21.26
CA LYS A 118 2.80 31.86 -20.18
C LYS A 118 3.60 33.16 -20.30
N VAL A 119 4.92 33.07 -20.47
CA VAL A 119 5.79 34.25 -20.63
C VAL A 119 5.44 35.04 -21.90
N SER A 120 5.15 34.36 -23.02
CA SER A 120 4.74 35.02 -24.27
C SER A 120 3.46 35.85 -24.08
N LYS A 121 2.50 35.35 -23.29
CA LYS A 121 1.25 36.08 -22.95
C LYS A 121 1.47 37.25 -21.99
N GLU A 122 2.45 37.15 -21.09
CA GLU A 122 2.77 38.19 -20.11
C GLU A 122 3.72 39.26 -20.68
N SER A 123 4.44 38.96 -21.76
CA SER A 123 5.38 39.88 -22.40
C SER A 123 4.69 41.05 -23.12
N LEU A 124 5.16 42.27 -22.87
CA LEU A 124 4.68 43.51 -23.51
C LEU A 124 5.47 43.85 -24.78
N ASN A 125 6.63 43.22 -24.99
CA ASN A 125 7.52 43.45 -26.13
C ASN A 125 7.21 42.45 -27.26
N LYS A 126 6.83 42.97 -28.43
CA LYS A 126 6.48 42.12 -29.59
C LYS A 126 7.63 41.25 -30.10
N GLU A 127 8.86 41.76 -30.12
CA GLU A 127 10.02 41.00 -30.60
C GLU A 127 10.36 39.81 -29.67
N GLU A 128 10.25 39.99 -28.35
CA GLU A 128 10.43 38.90 -27.38
C GLU A 128 9.32 37.86 -27.50
N SER A 129 8.07 38.28 -27.69
CA SER A 129 6.95 37.37 -27.93
C SER A 129 7.13 36.54 -29.22
N GLU A 130 7.57 37.15 -30.32
CA GLU A 130 7.83 36.39 -31.56
C GLU A 130 8.96 35.39 -31.40
N ASN A 131 10.06 35.76 -30.74
CA ASN A 131 11.16 34.83 -30.44
C ASN A 131 10.68 33.65 -29.57
N LEU A 132 9.88 33.91 -28.53
CA LEU A 132 9.31 32.86 -27.68
C LEU A 132 8.38 31.92 -28.46
N ASN A 133 7.55 32.47 -29.36
CA ASN A 133 6.67 31.67 -30.21
C ASN A 133 7.48 30.78 -31.18
N THR A 134 8.63 31.24 -31.69
CA THR A 134 9.52 30.40 -32.51
C THR A 134 10.14 29.25 -31.69
N LEU A 135 10.47 29.48 -30.42
CA LEU A 135 10.97 28.43 -29.51
C LEU A 135 9.89 27.38 -29.23
N VAL A 136 8.65 27.80 -29.00
CA VAL A 136 7.49 26.88 -28.85
C VAL A 136 7.32 26.02 -30.10
N GLN A 137 7.43 26.59 -31.30
CA GLN A 137 7.36 25.83 -32.55
C GLN A 137 8.47 24.78 -32.66
N HIS A 138 9.71 25.11 -32.25
CA HIS A 138 10.81 24.13 -32.24
C HIS A 138 10.56 22.99 -31.23
N ILE A 139 10.00 23.29 -30.05
CA ILE A 139 9.64 22.28 -29.05
C ILE A 139 8.58 21.32 -29.62
N GLN A 140 7.55 21.85 -30.30
CA GLN A 140 6.51 21.05 -30.94
C GLN A 140 7.08 20.15 -32.06
N GLN A 141 7.98 20.67 -32.89
CA GLN A 141 8.67 19.87 -33.91
C GLN A 141 9.50 18.74 -33.30
N LEU A 142 10.20 19.02 -32.18
CA LEU A 142 10.97 18.03 -31.44
C LEU A 142 10.05 16.94 -30.87
N GLN A 143 8.94 17.30 -30.23
CA GLN A 143 7.95 16.36 -29.72
C GLN A 143 7.41 15.44 -30.85
N GLU A 144 7.06 16.02 -32.01
CA GLU A 144 6.55 15.27 -33.15
C GLU A 144 7.59 14.28 -33.69
N HIS A 145 8.84 14.73 -33.88
CA HIS A 145 9.92 13.87 -34.35
C HIS A 145 10.20 12.72 -33.38
N THR A 146 10.26 13.03 -32.07
CA THR A 146 10.55 12.03 -31.04
C THR A 146 9.42 10.99 -30.94
N SER A 147 8.17 11.43 -31.06
CA SER A 147 6.98 10.55 -31.13
C SER A 147 7.00 9.64 -32.36
N LYS A 148 7.34 10.16 -33.54
CA LYS A 148 7.48 9.36 -34.78
C LYS A 148 8.56 8.28 -34.65
N VAL A 149 9.72 8.62 -34.11
CA VAL A 149 10.83 7.68 -33.92
C VAL A 149 10.48 6.62 -32.86
N TYR A 150 9.85 7.02 -31.75
CA TYR A 150 9.41 6.08 -30.72
C TYR A 150 8.30 5.14 -31.23
N GLY A 151 7.30 5.67 -31.94
CA GLY A 151 6.24 4.89 -32.57
C GLY A 151 6.78 3.89 -33.60
N ALA A 152 7.78 4.28 -34.39
CA ALA A 152 8.45 3.37 -35.33
C ALA A 152 9.21 2.23 -34.61
N LYS A 153 9.90 2.53 -33.50
CA LYS A 153 10.61 1.51 -32.69
C LYS A 153 9.65 0.56 -31.96
N PHE A 154 8.52 1.07 -31.46
CA PHE A 154 7.50 0.25 -30.80
C PHE A 154 6.86 -0.75 -31.79
N LEU A 155 6.55 -0.31 -33.00
CA LEU A 155 6.01 -1.16 -34.07
C LEU A 155 7.02 -2.19 -34.60
N LEU A 156 8.33 -1.93 -34.49
CA LEU A 156 9.38 -2.90 -34.84
C LEU A 156 9.53 -3.99 -33.76
N ASN A 157 9.48 -3.62 -32.47
CA ASN A 157 9.53 -4.59 -31.36
C ASN A 157 8.32 -5.56 -31.34
N GLU A 158 7.15 -5.16 -31.84
CA GLU A 158 5.99 -6.06 -31.98
C GLU A 158 6.10 -7.04 -33.16
N ARG A 159 6.97 -6.77 -34.15
CA ARG A 159 7.22 -7.68 -35.27
C ARG A 159 8.23 -8.77 -34.91
N ASP A 160 9.26 -8.44 -34.13
CA ASP A 160 10.29 -9.40 -33.71
C ASP A 160 9.77 -10.43 -32.67
N THR A 161 8.70 -10.11 -31.94
CA THR A 161 8.09 -11.02 -30.96
C THR A 161 7.04 -11.99 -31.55
N ARG A 162 6.73 -11.90 -32.85
CA ARG A 162 5.79 -12.80 -33.53
C ARG A 162 6.45 -13.89 -34.39
N LEU A 163 7.78 -14.00 -34.34
CA LEU A 163 8.56 -14.97 -35.14
C LEU A 163 9.30 -16.03 -34.30
N VAL A 164 8.89 -16.28 -33.06
CA VAL A 164 9.38 -17.41 -32.25
C VAL A 164 8.22 -18.29 -31.83
#